data_AF-A0A439D3Y7-F1
#
_entry.id   AF-A0A439D3Y7-F1
#
_cell.length_a   1.000
_cell.length_b   1.000
_cell.length_c   1.000
_cell.angle_alpha   90.00
_cell.angle_beta   90.00
_cell.angle_gamma   90.00
#
_symmetry.space_group_name_H-M   'P 1'
#
loop_
_entity.id
_entity.type
_entity.pdbx_description
1 polymer ?
#
loop_
_entity_poly.entity_id
_entity_poly.type
_entity_poly.pdbx_seq_one_letter_code
_entity_poly.pdbx_strand_id
1 'polypeptide(L)'
;WETYLGTTMRMFTWTPQAFAMKLVVSRLPGGAAHADTFSTPYLDACLFEVGDRVCGVYVVRRRLAHRNGGERVFLDLSPPEGWKGPVVSGVLDCGFVLEEKGGVRFVKFVNETVLWRTKDGKPTLLEGAVSRWLHTAMIRWMMVKGVEAVTGGDSGTKVKTT
;
A
#
# COMPACT_ATOMS: atom_id res chain seq x y z
N TRP A 1 -0.82 17.46 4.87
CA TRP A 1 0.60 17.17 4.56
C TRP A 1 0.63 15.81 3.90
N GLU A 2 1.26 15.69 2.75
CA GLU A 2 1.24 14.44 1.97
C GLU A 2 2.33 13.48 2.46
N THR A 3 1.93 12.26 2.86
CA THR A 3 2.86 11.21 3.33
C THR A 3 3.07 10.17 2.23
N TYR A 4 4.23 9.51 2.22
CA TYR A 4 4.54 8.46 1.24
C TYR A 4 3.47 7.34 1.21
N LEU A 5 2.98 6.93 2.39
CA LEU A 5 1.88 5.98 2.51
C LEU A 5 0.57 6.53 1.93
N GLY A 6 0.20 7.77 2.28
CA GLY A 6 -1.01 8.40 1.77
C GLY A 6 -1.03 8.49 0.24
N THR A 7 0.08 8.93 -0.37
CA THR A 7 0.21 8.98 -1.83
C THR A 7 0.12 7.60 -2.45
N THR A 8 0.86 6.61 -1.93
CA THR A 8 0.86 5.27 -2.52
C THR A 8 -0.51 4.60 -2.39
N MET A 9 -1.22 4.79 -1.28
CA MET A 9 -2.62 4.34 -1.14
C MET A 9 -3.55 5.06 -2.11
N ARG A 10 -3.41 6.38 -2.28
CA ARG A 10 -4.19 7.12 -3.27
C ARG A 10 -3.97 6.59 -4.68
N MET A 11 -2.71 6.37 -5.08
CA MET A 11 -2.38 5.79 -6.38
C MET A 11 -2.93 4.37 -6.53
N PHE A 12 -2.90 3.56 -5.47
CA PHE A 12 -3.50 2.24 -5.48
C PHE A 12 -5.00 2.29 -5.82
N THR A 13 -5.76 3.30 -5.35
CA THR A 13 -7.21 3.40 -5.65
C THR A 13 -7.54 3.51 -7.13
N TRP A 14 -6.59 3.94 -7.97
CA TRP A 14 -6.75 4.06 -9.42
C TRP A 14 -6.45 2.77 -10.17
N THR A 15 -6.09 1.70 -9.46
CA THR A 15 -5.70 0.44 -10.07
C THR A 15 -6.91 -0.44 -10.37
N PRO A 16 -6.86 -1.30 -11.41
CA PRO A 16 -7.90 -2.29 -11.67
C PRO A 16 -8.20 -3.19 -10.46
N GLN A 17 -7.16 -3.55 -9.71
CA GLN A 17 -7.28 -4.35 -8.49
C GLN A 17 -8.08 -3.61 -7.42
N ALA A 18 -7.81 -2.33 -7.17
CA ALA A 18 -8.56 -1.54 -6.20
C ALA A 18 -10.02 -1.34 -6.59
N PHE A 19 -10.31 -1.12 -7.88
CA PHE A 19 -11.71 -1.04 -8.34
C PHE A 19 -12.47 -2.35 -8.10
N ALA A 20 -11.87 -3.50 -8.41
CA ALA A 20 -12.46 -4.80 -8.14
C ALA A 20 -12.70 -5.02 -6.64
N MET A 21 -11.71 -4.68 -5.80
CA MET A 21 -11.83 -4.79 -4.35
C MET A 21 -12.93 -3.87 -3.80
N LYS A 22 -12.98 -2.60 -4.25
CA LYS A 22 -14.02 -1.63 -3.88
C LYS A 22 -15.41 -2.16 -4.21
N LEU A 23 -15.58 -2.74 -5.40
CA LEU A 23 -16.84 -3.34 -5.82
C LEU A 23 -17.24 -4.52 -4.92
N VAL A 24 -16.30 -5.40 -4.57
CA VAL A 24 -16.57 -6.54 -3.67
C VAL A 24 -16.96 -6.03 -2.28
N VAL A 25 -16.18 -5.14 -1.68
CA VAL A 25 -16.48 -4.65 -0.32
C VAL A 25 -17.77 -3.86 -0.26
N SER A 26 -18.12 -3.09 -1.30
CA SER A 26 -19.36 -2.30 -1.34
C SER A 26 -20.63 -3.15 -1.26
N ARG A 27 -20.54 -4.43 -1.63
CA ARG A 27 -21.66 -5.38 -1.64
C ARG A 27 -21.79 -6.18 -0.33
N LEU A 28 -20.87 -5.99 0.62
CA LEU A 28 -20.91 -6.63 1.92
C LEU A 28 -21.88 -5.90 2.86
N PRO A 29 -22.41 -6.57 3.91
CA PRO A 29 -23.07 -5.87 5.00
C PRO A 29 -22.14 -4.82 5.62
N GLY A 30 -22.60 -3.58 5.80
CA GLY A 30 -21.73 -2.47 6.22
C GLY A 30 -20.69 -2.02 5.17
N GLY A 31 -20.79 -2.55 3.95
CA GLY A 31 -19.82 -2.37 2.87
C GLY A 31 -19.62 -0.94 2.40
N ALA A 32 -20.60 -0.05 2.61
CA ALA A 32 -20.49 1.37 2.29
C ALA A 32 -19.33 2.04 3.03
N ALA A 33 -19.17 1.76 4.34
CA ALA A 33 -18.06 2.30 5.13
C ALA A 33 -16.70 1.77 4.63
N HIS A 34 -16.62 0.48 4.28
CA HIS A 34 -15.40 -0.09 3.72
C HIS A 34 -15.07 0.46 2.33
N ALA A 35 -16.08 0.70 1.49
CA ALA A 35 -15.91 1.28 0.16
C ALA A 35 -15.49 2.76 0.22
N ASP A 36 -15.93 3.48 1.24
CA ASP A 36 -15.53 4.88 1.46
C ASP A 36 -14.04 5.03 1.76
N THR A 37 -13.40 4.02 2.37
CA THR A 37 -11.95 4.04 2.61
C THR A 37 -11.05 4.05 1.36
N PHE A 38 -11.66 3.98 0.16
CA PHE A 38 -10.99 4.18 -1.14
C PHE A 38 -11.14 5.62 -1.66
N SER A 39 -11.90 6.48 -0.98
CA SER A 39 -12.16 7.85 -1.45
C SER A 39 -10.96 8.75 -1.15
N THR A 40 -10.71 9.71 -2.04
CA THR A 40 -9.68 10.73 -1.81
C THR A 40 -9.92 11.51 -0.51
N PRO A 41 -11.15 11.96 -0.19
CA PRO A 41 -11.41 12.63 1.09
C PRO A 41 -11.06 11.78 2.31
N TYR A 42 -11.38 10.48 2.29
CA TYR A 42 -11.01 9.58 3.39
C TYR A 42 -9.48 9.47 3.52
N LEU A 43 -8.78 9.21 2.42
CA LEU A 43 -7.33 9.02 2.41
C LEU A 43 -6.56 10.30 2.80
N ASP A 44 -7.08 11.47 2.45
CA ASP A 44 -6.49 12.76 2.81
C ASP A 44 -6.67 13.10 4.29
N ALA A 45 -7.76 12.62 4.91
CA ALA A 45 -8.02 12.79 6.34
C ALA A 45 -7.42 11.67 7.21
N CYS A 46 -7.04 10.54 6.61
CA CYS A 46 -6.53 9.37 7.32
C CYS A 46 -5.16 9.66 7.94
N LEU A 47 -5.07 9.50 9.26
CA LEU A 47 -3.83 9.65 10.02
C LEU A 47 -2.98 8.37 10.01
N PHE A 48 -3.54 7.27 9.52
CA PHE A 48 -2.93 5.94 9.50
C PHE A 48 -2.52 5.50 10.92
N GLU A 49 -3.38 5.74 11.91
CA GLU A 49 -3.21 5.26 13.28
C GLU A 49 -3.48 3.76 13.38
N VAL A 50 -2.98 3.12 14.44
CA VAL A 50 -3.19 1.68 14.64
C VAL A 50 -4.69 1.39 14.73
N GLY A 51 -5.16 0.48 13.88
CA GLY A 51 -6.58 0.14 13.73
C GLY A 51 -7.26 0.80 12.52
N ASP A 52 -6.67 1.85 11.93
CA ASP A 52 -7.24 2.50 10.75
C ASP A 52 -7.32 1.53 9.58
N ARG A 53 -8.47 1.52 8.91
CA ARG A 53 -8.74 0.68 7.74
C ARG A 53 -8.64 1.50 6.46
N VAL A 54 -7.86 1.02 5.52
CA VAL A 54 -7.53 1.71 4.28
C VAL A 54 -7.84 0.80 3.10
N CYS A 55 -8.45 1.35 2.05
CA CYS A 55 -8.79 0.62 0.82
C CYS A 55 -9.50 -0.72 1.11
N GLY A 56 -10.43 -0.69 2.06
CA GLY A 56 -11.38 -1.73 2.42
C GLY A 56 -10.78 -2.91 3.20
N VAL A 57 -9.50 -3.22 3.02
CA VAL A 57 -8.90 -4.47 3.51
C VAL A 57 -7.60 -4.29 4.28
N TYR A 58 -6.89 -3.18 4.14
CA TYR A 58 -5.63 -2.97 4.84
C TYR A 58 -5.92 -2.33 6.18
N VAL A 59 -5.46 -2.93 7.28
CA VAL A 59 -5.62 -2.36 8.63
C VAL A 59 -4.25 -2.05 9.20
N VAL A 60 -4.04 -0.81 9.64
CA VAL A 60 -2.77 -0.41 10.24
C VAL A 60 -2.54 -1.22 11.51
N ARG A 61 -1.50 -2.04 11.50
CA ARG A 61 -1.08 -2.87 12.63
C ARG A 61 -0.11 -2.15 13.54
N ARG A 62 0.87 -1.46 12.93
CA ARG A 62 1.98 -0.86 13.67
C ARG A 62 2.59 0.30 12.90
N ARG A 63 3.07 1.29 13.64
CA ARG A 63 3.95 2.35 13.16
C ARG A 63 5.28 2.28 13.88
N LEU A 64 6.36 2.51 13.15
CA LEU A 64 7.72 2.52 13.66
C LEU A 64 8.41 3.80 13.19
N ALA A 65 8.71 4.68 14.15
CA ALA A 65 9.66 5.76 13.92
C ALA A 65 11.09 5.24 14.10
N HIS A 66 11.95 5.52 13.14
CA HIS A 66 13.36 5.13 13.23
C HIS A 66 14.16 6.20 13.98
N ARG A 67 15.07 5.78 14.88
CA ARG A 67 15.91 6.70 15.69
C ARG A 67 16.68 7.71 14.85
N ASN A 68 17.10 7.32 13.65
CA ASN A 68 17.89 8.14 12.74
C ASN A 68 17.00 8.95 11.77
N GLY A 69 15.70 9.01 12.02
CA GLY A 69 14.70 9.58 11.12
C GLY A 69 14.10 8.54 10.18
N GLY A 70 12.90 8.83 9.67
CA GLY A 70 12.10 7.92 8.87
C GLY A 70 10.98 7.24 9.65
N GLU A 71 10.01 6.71 8.91
CA GLU A 71 8.83 6.05 9.43
C GLU A 71 8.48 4.83 8.58
N ARG A 72 8.11 3.74 9.24
CA ARG A 72 7.57 2.52 8.62
C ARG A 72 6.19 2.23 9.20
N VAL A 73 5.23 1.99 8.32
CA VAL A 73 3.85 1.65 8.67
C VAL A 73 3.56 0.26 8.11
N PHE A 74 3.07 -0.61 8.98
CA PHE A 74 2.73 -1.99 8.67
C PHE A 74 1.22 -2.10 8.66
N LEU A 75 0.65 -2.60 7.56
CA LEU A 75 -0.77 -2.84 7.41
C LEU A 75 -1.02 -4.33 7.18
N ASP A 76 -1.84 -4.93 8.05
CA ASP A 76 -2.29 -6.31 7.87
C ASP A 76 -3.40 -6.34 6.82
N LEU A 77 -3.36 -7.35 5.95
CA LEU A 77 -4.46 -7.67 5.06
C LEU A 77 -5.56 -8.37 5.88
N SER A 78 -6.63 -7.63 6.15
CA SER A 78 -7.78 -8.03 6.95
C SER A 78 -9.05 -7.85 6.13
N PRO A 79 -9.44 -8.80 5.26
CA PRO A 79 -10.69 -8.69 4.51
C PRO A 79 -11.90 -8.59 5.47
N PRO A 80 -12.89 -7.71 5.19
CA PRO A 80 -14.09 -7.59 6.02
C PRO A 80 -14.92 -8.88 6.10
N GLU A 81 -15.80 -8.96 7.10
CA GLU A 81 -16.75 -10.06 7.22
C GLU A 81 -17.60 -10.22 5.96
N GLY A 82 -17.82 -11.47 5.53
CA GLY A 82 -18.56 -11.78 4.30
C GLY A 82 -17.74 -11.68 3.01
N TRP A 83 -16.43 -11.37 3.10
CA TRP A 83 -15.52 -11.36 1.95
C TRP A 83 -15.56 -12.67 1.17
N LYS A 84 -15.78 -12.58 -0.15
CA LYS A 84 -15.85 -13.74 -1.07
C LYS A 84 -14.64 -13.85 -2.01
N GLY A 85 -13.70 -12.92 -1.94
CA GLY A 85 -12.46 -12.98 -2.72
C GLY A 85 -11.47 -14.02 -2.16
N PRO A 86 -10.27 -14.15 -2.76
CA PRO A 86 -9.22 -14.97 -2.18
C PRO A 86 -8.95 -14.55 -0.73
N VAL A 87 -8.97 -15.52 0.19
CA VAL A 87 -8.55 -15.31 1.57
C VAL A 87 -7.06 -15.56 1.61
N VAL A 88 -6.31 -14.47 1.50
CA VAL A 88 -4.86 -14.48 1.70
C VAL A 88 -4.55 -13.65 2.92
N SER A 89 -3.58 -14.10 3.69
CA SER A 89 -2.97 -13.30 4.73
C SER A 89 -1.85 -12.49 4.10
N GLY A 90 -1.54 -11.35 4.69
CA GLY A 90 -0.51 -10.51 4.13
C GLY A 90 -0.20 -9.31 4.98
N VAL A 91 0.98 -8.76 4.76
CA VAL A 91 1.43 -7.50 5.35
C VAL A 91 1.90 -6.59 4.22
N LEU A 92 1.46 -5.35 4.27
CA LEU A 92 2.04 -4.24 3.53
C LEU A 92 2.97 -3.48 4.48
N ASP A 93 4.22 -3.35 4.09
CA ASP A 93 5.24 -2.58 4.77
C ASP A 93 5.59 -1.37 3.91
N CYS A 94 5.19 -0.19 4.38
CA CYS A 94 5.27 1.03 3.61
C CYS A 94 5.89 2.17 4.42
N GLY A 95 6.77 2.95 3.80
CA GLY A 95 7.36 4.13 4.43
C GLY A 95 8.73 4.45 3.87
N PHE A 96 9.59 5.01 4.71
CA PHE A 96 10.97 5.31 4.35
C PHE A 96 11.89 5.24 5.56
N VAL A 97 13.16 4.98 5.28
CA VAL A 97 14.23 5.01 6.28
C VAL A 97 15.38 5.88 5.78
N LEU A 98 16.07 6.52 6.71
CA LEU A 98 17.33 7.23 6.42
C LEU A 98 18.49 6.27 6.65
N GLU A 99 19.30 6.06 5.63
CA GLU A 99 20.53 5.26 5.68
C GLU A 99 21.74 6.18 5.49
N GLU A 100 22.83 5.91 6.21
CA GLU A 100 24.11 6.61 6.01
C GLU A 100 25.17 5.60 5.57
N LYS A 101 25.82 5.86 4.44
CA LYS A 101 26.89 5.00 3.91
C LYS A 101 28.02 5.86 3.38
N GLY A 102 29.21 5.72 3.96
CA GLY A 102 30.40 6.47 3.56
C GLY A 102 30.25 7.99 3.72
N GLY A 103 29.56 8.45 4.77
CA GLY A 103 29.30 9.87 5.02
C GLY A 103 28.21 10.51 4.13
N VAL A 104 27.59 9.74 3.24
CA VAL A 104 26.46 10.18 2.41
C VAL A 104 25.16 9.64 3.00
N ARG A 105 24.16 10.51 3.14
CA ARG A 105 22.81 10.15 3.60
C ARG A 105 21.91 9.83 2.41
N PHE A 106 21.17 8.74 2.52
CA PHE A 106 20.23 8.25 1.52
C PHE A 106 18.84 8.11 2.14
N VAL A 107 17.82 8.45 1.38
CA VAL A 107 16.43 8.13 1.71
C VAL A 107 16.06 6.85 0.97
N LYS A 108 15.73 5.79 1.70
CA LYS A 108 15.24 4.54 1.13
C LYS A 108 13.74 4.44 1.36
N PHE A 109 12.98 4.56 0.28
CA PHE A 109 11.55 4.30 0.28
C PHE A 109 11.30 2.80 0.23
N VAL A 110 10.33 2.35 1.02
CA VAL A 110 9.94 0.94 1.13
C VAL A 110 8.45 0.83 0.84
N ASN A 111 8.10 -0.07 -0.07
CA ASN A 111 6.73 -0.44 -0.35
C ASN A 111 6.72 -1.93 -0.70
N GLU A 112 6.68 -2.76 0.33
CA GLU A 112 6.78 -4.21 0.21
C GLU A 112 5.44 -4.84 0.60
N THR A 113 4.91 -5.69 -0.28
CA THR A 113 3.72 -6.49 0.01
C THR A 113 4.11 -7.95 0.10
N VAL A 114 3.97 -8.53 1.28
CA VAL A 114 4.17 -9.97 1.50
C VAL A 114 2.80 -10.60 1.65
N LEU A 115 2.47 -11.56 0.79
CA LEU A 115 1.22 -12.32 0.84
C LEU A 115 1.52 -13.80 1.04
N TRP A 116 0.71 -14.47 1.85
CA TRP A 116 0.76 -15.91 2.02
C TRP A 116 -0.63 -16.51 2.06
N ARG A 117 -0.72 -17.75 1.60
CA ARG A 117 -1.93 -18.57 1.59
C ARG A 117 -1.58 -20.02 1.91
N THR A 118 -2.57 -20.79 2.34
CA THR A 118 -2.43 -22.24 2.39
C THR A 118 -2.22 -22.79 0.98
N LYS A 119 -1.51 -23.92 0.87
CA LYS A 119 -1.23 -24.56 -0.42
C LYS A 119 -2.50 -24.84 -1.24
N ASP A 120 -3.55 -25.28 -0.56
CA ASP A 120 -4.85 -25.64 -1.15
C ASP A 120 -5.82 -24.44 -1.25
N GLY A 121 -5.41 -23.25 -0.81
CA GLY A 121 -6.19 -22.03 -0.94
C GLY A 121 -6.34 -21.59 -2.40
N LYS A 122 -7.40 -20.84 -2.70
CA LYS A 122 -7.61 -20.30 -4.05
C LYS A 122 -6.40 -19.44 -4.46
N PRO A 123 -5.85 -19.63 -5.67
CA PRO A 123 -4.75 -18.83 -6.16
C PRO A 123 -5.16 -17.37 -6.25
N THR A 124 -4.20 -16.48 -5.99
CA THR A 124 -4.40 -15.04 -6.18
C THR A 124 -4.25 -14.66 -7.64
N LEU A 125 -4.79 -13.51 -8.02
CA LEU A 125 -4.56 -12.94 -9.35
C LEU A 125 -3.06 -12.78 -9.64
N LEU A 126 -2.22 -12.57 -8.62
CA LEU A 126 -0.78 -12.35 -8.77
C LEU A 126 0.00 -13.61 -9.19
N GLU A 127 -0.62 -14.78 -9.12
CA GLU A 127 0.02 -16.05 -9.51
C GLU A 127 -0.03 -16.30 -11.02
N GLY A 128 -0.92 -15.62 -11.76
CA GLY A 128 -0.95 -15.70 -13.23
C GLY A 128 0.13 -14.84 -13.87
N ALA A 129 0.84 -15.36 -14.87
CA ALA A 129 1.99 -14.68 -15.50
C ALA A 129 1.67 -13.26 -16.04
N VAL A 130 0.53 -13.11 -16.71
CA VAL A 130 0.08 -11.81 -17.27
C VAL A 130 -0.25 -10.81 -16.16
N SER A 131 -1.01 -11.26 -15.15
CA SER A 131 -1.40 -10.43 -14.02
C SER A 131 -0.19 -10.04 -13.15
N ARG A 132 0.78 -10.94 -12.98
CA ARG A 132 2.05 -10.64 -12.30
C ARG A 132 2.84 -9.56 -13.01
N TRP A 133 2.95 -9.64 -14.34
CA TRP A 133 3.63 -8.62 -15.13
C TRP A 133 2.94 -7.26 -15.00
N LEU A 134 1.61 -7.22 -15.17
CA LEU A 134 0.81 -6.00 -15.03
C LEU A 134 0.95 -5.39 -13.63
N HIS A 135 0.85 -6.22 -12.59
CA HIS A 135 1.03 -5.81 -11.20
C HIS A 135 2.43 -5.24 -10.95
N THR A 136 3.47 -5.87 -11.50
CA THR A 136 4.85 -5.37 -11.38
C THR A 136 5.01 -3.98 -12.01
N ALA A 137 4.46 -3.76 -13.20
CA ALA A 137 4.50 -2.45 -13.87
C ALA A 137 3.76 -1.38 -13.05
N MET A 138 2.58 -1.73 -12.52
CA MET A 138 1.74 -0.86 -11.70
C MET A 138 2.41 -0.46 -10.38
N ILE A 139 3.01 -1.41 -9.66
CA ILE A 139 3.72 -1.13 -8.41
C ILE A 139 4.92 -0.21 -8.65
N ARG A 140 5.70 -0.45 -9.73
CA ARG A 140 6.83 0.44 -10.09
C ARG A 140 6.36 1.86 -10.34
N TRP A 141 5.30 2.03 -11.13
CA TRP A 141 4.72 3.34 -11.38
C TRP A 141 4.26 4.01 -10.07
N MET A 142 3.53 3.28 -9.23
CA MET A 142 3.06 3.78 -7.93
C MET A 142 4.20 4.22 -7.00
N MET A 143 5.28 3.44 -6.95
CA MET A 143 6.47 3.79 -6.17
C MET A 143 7.11 5.08 -6.65
N VAL A 144 7.29 5.25 -7.97
CA VAL A 144 7.85 6.48 -8.55
C VAL A 144 6.97 7.69 -8.21
N LYS A 145 5.65 7.60 -8.39
CA LYS A 145 4.71 8.68 -8.02
C LYS A 145 4.77 9.00 -6.53
N GLY A 146 4.87 7.98 -5.67
CA GLY A 146 5.02 8.15 -4.22
C GLY A 146 6.31 8.91 -3.85
N VAL A 147 7.43 8.59 -4.49
CA VAL A 147 8.70 9.31 -4.30
C VAL A 147 8.58 10.75 -4.79
N GLU A 148 8.10 10.96 -6.02
CA GLU A 148 7.94 12.30 -6.61
C GLU A 148 7.11 13.24 -5.72
N ALA A 149 6.03 12.74 -5.12
CA ALA A 149 5.15 13.53 -4.27
C ALA A 149 5.85 14.05 -3.00
N VAL A 150 6.75 13.26 -2.42
CA VAL A 150 7.45 13.63 -1.18
C VAL A 150 8.82 14.28 -1.42
N THR A 151 9.34 14.23 -2.65
CA THR A 151 10.60 14.90 -3.04
C THR A 151 10.38 16.14 -3.93
N GLY A 152 9.14 16.53 -4.22
CA GLY A 152 8.82 17.74 -4.98
C GLY A 152 9.06 17.66 -6.49
N GLY A 153 9.13 16.45 -7.07
CA GLY A 153 9.24 16.25 -8.53
C GLY A 153 10.54 16.77 -9.17
N ASP A 154 11.57 17.09 -8.39
CA ASP A 154 12.75 17.79 -8.90
C ASP A 154 13.67 16.86 -9.72
N SER A 155 14.00 17.33 -10.93
CA SER A 155 14.66 16.61 -12.04
C SER A 155 16.08 16.07 -11.76
N GLY A 156 16.64 16.35 -10.58
CA GLY A 156 17.92 15.83 -10.10
C GLY A 156 17.84 14.51 -9.31
N THR A 157 16.64 14.06 -8.93
CA THR A 157 16.47 12.86 -8.10
C THR A 157 16.64 11.59 -8.94
N LYS A 158 17.81 10.95 -8.85
CA LYS A 158 18.05 9.63 -9.47
C LYS A 158 17.40 8.53 -8.65
N VAL A 159 16.15 8.18 -8.98
CA VAL A 159 15.46 7.03 -8.38
C VAL A 159 16.08 5.74 -8.90
N LYS A 160 16.83 5.03 -8.05
CA LYS A 160 17.32 3.68 -8.34
C LYS A 160 16.38 2.66 -7.73
N THR A 161 15.68 1.91 -8.56
CA THR A 161 14.85 0.78 -8.12
C THR A 161 15.75 -0.46 -8.02
N THR A 162 15.71 -1.16 -6.89
CA THR A 162 16.36 -2.46 -6.69
C THR A 162 15.33 -3.56 -6.64
#